data_AF-A0A932U3W1-F1
#
_entry.id   AF-A0A932U3W1-F1
#
_cell.length_a   1.000
_cell.length_b   1.000
_cell.length_c   1.000
_cell.angle_alpha   90.00
_cell.angle_beta   90.00
_cell.angle_gamma   90.00
#
_symmetry.space_group_name_H-M   'P 1'
#
loop_
_entity.id
_entity.type
_entity.pdbx_description
1 polymer ?
#
loop_
_entity_poly.entity_id
_entity_poly.type
_entity_poly.pdbx_seq_one_letter_code
_entity_poly.pdbx_strand_id
1 'polypeptide(L)'
;MKNLERIRARFLQDALPVRLAGLAADLSRVASSARHATGGAATLAMLEESQHFIEWTAAEVAPEMGEELVNLQVMLALWRRAWPEAEQSQRQRTLLAVQAKHWSDRVMDLANAITD
;
A
#
# COMPACT_ATOMS: atom_id res chain seq x y z
N MET A 1 12.05 7.56 -4.23
CA MET A 1 11.68 8.73 -3.36
C MET A 1 12.87 9.59 -2.91
N LYS A 2 12.69 10.91 -2.68
CA LYS A 2 13.70 11.80 -2.04
C LYS A 2 13.54 11.78 -0.50
N ASN A 3 14.64 11.72 0.25
CA ASN A 3 14.68 11.75 1.73
C ASN A 3 14.01 10.55 2.44
N LEU A 4 14.26 9.32 1.97
CA LEU A 4 13.68 8.09 2.54
C LEU A 4 13.90 7.98 4.06
N GLU A 5 15.10 8.29 4.55
CA GLU A 5 15.41 8.26 5.99
C GLU A 5 14.51 9.18 6.82
N ARG A 6 14.19 10.37 6.31
CA ARG A 6 13.29 11.30 7.00
C ARG A 6 11.85 10.78 7.03
N ILE A 7 11.40 10.17 5.93
CA ILE A 7 10.07 9.56 5.83
C ILE A 7 9.98 8.39 6.80
N ARG A 8 10.98 7.51 6.80
CA ARG A 8 11.09 6.39 7.74
C ARG A 8 11.07 6.86 9.20
N ALA A 9 11.89 7.84 9.53
CA ALA A 9 11.97 8.37 10.90
C ALA A 9 10.63 8.94 11.39
N ARG A 10 9.86 9.60 10.51
CA ARG A 10 8.52 10.08 10.86
C ARG A 10 7.53 8.92 10.98
N PHE A 11 7.50 8.02 10.01
CA PHE A 11 6.57 6.87 9.98
C PHE A 11 6.72 5.97 11.21
N LEU A 12 7.96 5.71 11.64
CA LEU A 12 8.25 4.89 12.82
C LEU A 12 7.90 5.58 14.16
N GLN A 13 7.51 6.86 14.18
CA GLN A 13 7.00 7.51 15.39
C GLN A 13 5.56 7.08 15.72
N ASP A 14 4.80 6.65 14.72
CA ASP A 14 3.41 6.23 14.90
C ASP A 14 3.35 4.82 15.50
N ALA A 15 2.29 4.52 16.25
CA ALA A 15 2.03 3.15 16.74
C ALA A 15 1.65 2.21 15.59
N LEU A 16 1.85 0.90 15.75
CA LEU A 16 1.57 -0.10 14.69
C LEU A 16 0.17 0.00 14.09
N PRO A 17 -0.93 0.14 14.87
CA PRO A 17 -2.27 0.26 14.29
C PRO A 17 -2.41 1.51 13.40
N VAL A 18 -1.78 2.62 13.80
CA VAL A 18 -1.79 3.88 13.04
C VAL A 18 -1.00 3.74 11.74
N ARG A 19 0.17 3.07 11.78
CA ARG A 19 0.96 2.77 10.58
C ARG A 19 0.18 1.93 9.57
N LEU A 20 -0.49 0.87 10.04
CA LEU A 20 -1.33 0.00 9.20
C LEU A 20 -2.54 0.77 8.64
N ALA A 21 -3.22 1.58 9.45
CA ALA A 21 -4.31 2.43 8.98
C ALA A 21 -3.84 3.44 7.91
N GLY A 22 -2.63 3.98 8.05
CA GLY A 22 -1.98 4.82 7.04
C GLY A 22 -1.76 4.08 5.73
N LEU A 23 -1.18 2.88 5.79
CA LEU A 23 -1.00 2.01 4.62
C LEU A 23 -2.34 1.68 3.95
N ALA A 24 -3.37 1.34 4.72
CA ALA A 24 -4.71 1.11 4.19
C ALA A 24 -5.27 2.35 3.47
N ALA A 25 -5.04 3.54 3.99
CA ALA A 25 -5.45 4.80 3.35
C ALA A 25 -4.69 5.05 2.03
N ASP A 26 -3.40 4.72 1.95
CA ASP A 26 -2.63 4.79 0.71
C ASP A 26 -3.16 3.85 -0.37
N LEU A 27 -3.48 2.61 0.00
CA LEU A 27 -4.08 1.65 -0.94
C LEU A 27 -5.46 2.12 -1.44
N SER A 28 -6.25 2.75 -0.58
CA SER A 28 -7.53 3.37 -0.97
C SER A 28 -7.33 4.50 -1.98
N ARG A 29 -6.31 5.34 -1.78
CA ARG A 29 -5.92 6.40 -2.71
C ARG A 29 -5.44 5.83 -4.05
N VAL A 30 -4.59 4.79 -4.04
CA VAL A 30 -4.17 4.06 -5.25
C VAL A 30 -5.40 3.52 -6.01
N ALA A 31 -6.35 2.90 -5.29
CA ALA A 31 -7.58 2.38 -5.89
C ALA A 31 -8.39 3.47 -6.59
N SER A 32 -8.52 4.64 -5.94
CA SER A 32 -9.22 5.80 -6.50
C SER A 32 -8.50 6.34 -7.73
N SER A 33 -7.20 6.61 -7.64
CA SER A 33 -6.40 7.14 -8.76
C SER A 33 -6.43 6.21 -9.98
N ALA A 34 -6.32 4.90 -9.75
CA ALA A 34 -6.43 3.91 -10.82
C ALA A 34 -7.81 3.94 -11.49
N ARG A 35 -8.89 3.94 -10.71
CA ARG A 35 -10.25 3.98 -11.22
C ARG A 35 -10.52 5.20 -12.10
N HIS A 36 -10.02 6.36 -11.69
CA HIS A 36 -10.27 7.64 -12.34
C HIS A 36 -9.21 8.03 -13.40
N ALA A 37 -8.21 7.17 -13.63
CA ALA A 37 -7.10 7.43 -14.56
C ALA A 37 -6.35 8.74 -14.26
N THR A 38 -6.20 9.07 -12.97
CA THR A 38 -5.53 10.31 -12.53
C THR A 38 -4.18 10.01 -11.91
N GLY A 39 -3.23 10.93 -12.09
CA GLY A 39 -1.98 10.95 -11.33
C GLY A 39 -1.09 9.72 -11.45
N GLY A 40 -0.86 9.17 -12.65
CA GLY A 40 -0.08 7.94 -12.86
C GLY A 40 1.30 7.93 -12.16
N ALA A 41 2.06 9.02 -12.25
CA ALA A 41 3.34 9.16 -11.54
C ALA A 41 3.18 9.16 -10.00
N ALA A 42 2.10 9.76 -9.49
CA ALA A 42 1.78 9.73 -8.06
C ALA A 42 1.37 8.32 -7.61
N THR A 43 0.55 7.61 -8.41
CA THR A 43 0.19 6.21 -8.15
C THR A 43 1.45 5.32 -8.05
N LEU A 44 2.40 5.46 -8.98
CA LEU A 44 3.68 4.75 -8.92
C LEU A 44 4.47 5.06 -7.65
N ALA A 45 4.55 6.33 -7.26
CA ALA A 45 5.25 6.75 -6.05
C ALA A 45 4.58 6.19 -4.79
N MET A 46 3.25 6.17 -4.74
CA MET A 46 2.49 5.60 -3.62
C MET A 46 2.66 4.07 -3.52
N LEU A 47 2.72 3.37 -4.66
CA LEU A 47 3.03 1.94 -4.70
C LEU A 47 4.44 1.68 -4.16
N GLU A 48 5.44 2.49 -4.56
CA GLU A 48 6.81 2.40 -4.03
C GLU A 48 6.85 2.67 -2.51
N GLU A 49 6.22 3.75 -2.06
CA GLU A 49 6.17 4.14 -0.65
C GLU A 49 5.49 3.09 0.23
N SER A 50 4.35 2.55 -0.22
CA SER A 50 3.61 1.49 0.49
C SER A 50 4.46 0.23 0.72
N GLN A 51 5.37 -0.10 -0.22
CA GLN A 51 6.27 -1.24 -0.04
C GLN A 51 7.28 -0.99 1.08
N HIS A 52 7.82 0.23 1.17
CA HIS A 52 8.70 0.60 2.28
C HIS A 52 7.97 0.60 3.63
N PHE A 53 6.73 1.08 3.67
CA PHE A 53 5.91 1.03 4.88
C PHE A 53 5.68 -0.40 5.36
N ILE A 54 5.48 -1.35 4.43
CA ILE A 54 5.40 -2.77 4.75
C ILE A 54 6.74 -3.28 5.31
N GLU A 55 7.86 -3.04 4.62
CA GLU A 55 9.19 -3.47 5.05
C GLU A 55 9.50 -3.01 6.48
N TRP A 56 9.07 -1.80 6.84
CA TRP A 56 9.30 -1.22 8.17
C TRP A 56 8.30 -1.68 9.22
N THR A 57 7.16 -2.26 8.83
CA THR A 57 6.10 -2.68 9.76
C THR A 57 6.09 -4.20 9.99
N ALA A 58 6.41 -4.99 8.96
CA ALA A 58 6.22 -6.44 8.98
C ALA A 58 7.04 -7.18 10.06
N ALA A 59 8.19 -6.63 10.45
CA ALA A 59 9.03 -7.22 11.50
C ALA A 59 8.52 -6.96 12.94
N GLU A 60 7.58 -6.02 13.11
CA GLU A 60 7.07 -5.60 14.42
C GLU A 60 5.68 -6.17 14.73
N VAL A 61 5.03 -6.83 13.77
CA VAL A 61 3.70 -7.45 13.93
C VAL A 61 3.80 -8.96 14.18
N ALA A 62 2.68 -9.60 14.56
CA ALA A 62 2.62 -11.05 14.68
C ALA A 62 2.97 -11.75 13.35
N PRO A 63 3.60 -12.95 13.37
CA PRO A 63 4.06 -13.64 12.16
C PRO A 63 3.00 -13.80 11.07
N GLU A 64 1.76 -14.11 11.45
CA GLU A 64 0.64 -14.30 10.53
C GLU A 64 0.26 -12.99 9.83
N MET A 65 0.32 -11.86 10.55
CA MET A 65 0.11 -10.53 9.96
C MET A 65 1.30 -10.14 9.08
N GLY A 66 2.52 -10.49 9.49
CA GLY A 66 3.73 -10.28 8.70
C GLY A 66 3.67 -10.98 7.34
N GLU A 67 3.19 -12.23 7.30
CA GLU A 67 2.97 -12.97 6.06
C GLU A 67 1.98 -12.28 5.12
N GLU A 68 0.84 -11.82 5.64
CA GLU A 68 -0.16 -11.05 4.88
C GLU A 68 0.44 -9.78 4.27
N LEU A 69 1.24 -9.06 5.05
CA LEU A 69 1.92 -7.85 4.58
C LEU A 69 2.98 -8.18 3.50
N VAL A 70 3.72 -9.27 3.63
CA VAL A 70 4.67 -9.72 2.59
C VAL A 70 3.95 -10.08 1.29
N ASN A 71 2.81 -10.78 1.38
CA ASN A 71 1.98 -11.09 0.22
C ASN A 71 1.49 -9.81 -0.48
N LEU A 72 1.06 -8.81 0.28
CA LEU A 72 0.75 -7.49 -0.24
C LEU A 72 1.96 -6.83 -0.92
N GLN A 73 3.15 -6.87 -0.30
CA GLN A 73 4.37 -6.28 -0.89
C GLN A 73 4.70 -6.88 -2.26
N VAL A 74 4.51 -8.18 -2.44
CA VAL A 74 4.66 -8.86 -3.75
C VAL A 74 3.64 -8.33 -4.75
N MET A 75 2.37 -8.20 -4.35
CA MET A 75 1.32 -7.64 -5.21
C MET A 75 1.62 -6.20 -5.63
N LEU A 76 2.09 -5.35 -4.71
CA LEU A 76 2.49 -3.98 -5.02
C LEU A 76 3.66 -3.93 -6.01
N ALA A 77 4.64 -4.83 -5.89
CA ALA A 77 5.75 -4.92 -6.83
C ALA A 77 5.27 -5.27 -8.24
N LEU A 78 4.34 -6.22 -8.35
CA LEU A 78 3.74 -6.62 -9.63
C LEU A 78 2.93 -5.49 -10.26
N TRP A 79 2.10 -4.78 -9.47
CA TRP A 79 1.36 -3.63 -9.95
C TRP A 79 2.27 -2.50 -10.41
N ARG A 80 3.32 -2.18 -9.64
CA ARG A 80 4.27 -1.11 -9.99
C ARG A 80 4.97 -1.41 -11.31
N ARG A 81 5.34 -2.68 -11.54
CA ARG A 81 5.93 -3.14 -12.80
C ARG A 81 4.94 -3.06 -13.96
N ALA A 82 3.69 -3.46 -13.75
CA ALA A 82 2.65 -3.48 -14.80
C ALA A 82 2.00 -2.11 -15.05
N TRP A 83 2.19 -1.14 -14.16
CA TRP A 83 1.48 0.15 -14.19
C TRP A 83 1.61 0.92 -15.51
N PRO A 84 2.79 1.06 -16.15
CA PRO A 84 2.91 1.81 -17.41
C PRO A 84 2.01 1.30 -18.54
N GLU A 85 1.74 -0.01 -18.56
CA GLU A 85 0.84 -0.64 -19.51
C GLU A 85 -0.62 -0.57 -18.99
N ALA A 86 -0.81 -0.88 -17.71
CA ALA A 86 -2.11 -0.88 -17.06
C ALA A 86 -2.79 0.49 -17.08
N GLU A 87 -2.03 1.59 -16.94
CA GLU A 87 -2.58 2.94 -16.91
C GLU A 87 -3.23 3.34 -18.23
N GLN A 88 -2.88 2.70 -19.35
CA GLN A 88 -3.48 2.96 -20.67
C GLN A 88 -4.73 2.12 -20.92
N SER A 89 -4.98 1.08 -20.11
CA SER A 89 -6.09 0.14 -20.28
C SER A 89 -7.13 0.30 -19.17
N GLN A 90 -8.33 0.80 -19.50
CA GLN A 90 -9.42 0.95 -18.52
C GLN A 90 -9.73 -0.36 -17.80
N ARG A 91 -9.67 -1.50 -18.51
CA ARG A 91 -9.90 -2.81 -17.89
C ARG A 91 -8.85 -3.15 -16.84
N GLN A 92 -7.57 -2.93 -17.14
CA GLN A 92 -6.48 -3.21 -16.21
C GLN A 92 -6.48 -2.23 -15.03
N ARG A 93 -6.76 -0.94 -15.28
CA ARG A 93 -6.98 0.05 -14.21
C ARG A 93 -8.11 -0.34 -13.28
N THR A 94 -9.26 -0.76 -13.81
CA THR A 94 -10.39 -1.20 -12.99
C THR A 94 -10.04 -2.42 -12.15
N LEU A 95 -9.32 -3.40 -12.74
CA LEU A 95 -8.89 -4.59 -11.99
C LEU A 95 -7.95 -4.21 -10.83
N LEU A 96 -6.93 -3.40 -11.10
CA LEU A 96 -6.01 -2.92 -10.08
C LEU A 96 -6.75 -2.14 -9.00
N ALA A 97 -7.69 -1.27 -9.38
CA ALA A 97 -8.50 -0.51 -8.43
C ALA A 97 -9.31 -1.41 -7.48
N VAL A 98 -9.89 -2.49 -7.99
CA VAL A 98 -10.62 -3.47 -7.17
C VAL A 98 -9.67 -4.18 -6.21
N GLN A 99 -8.52 -4.65 -6.70
CA GLN A 99 -7.56 -5.35 -5.85
C GLN A 99 -6.94 -4.43 -4.79
N ALA A 100 -6.60 -3.20 -5.15
CA ALA A 100 -6.08 -2.20 -4.20
C ALA A 100 -7.12 -1.85 -3.13
N LYS A 101 -8.40 -1.77 -3.49
CA LYS A 101 -9.47 -1.56 -2.50
C LYS A 101 -9.63 -2.77 -1.57
N HIS A 102 -9.59 -3.99 -2.10
CA HIS A 102 -9.63 -5.20 -1.29
C HIS A 102 -8.49 -5.25 -0.26
N TRP A 103 -7.26 -4.94 -0.69
CA TRP A 103 -6.11 -4.89 0.21
C TRP A 103 -6.17 -3.72 1.19
N SER A 104 -6.72 -2.57 0.80
CA SER A 104 -7.01 -1.46 1.71
C SER A 104 -7.91 -1.91 2.86
N ASP A 105 -9.02 -2.59 2.56
CA ASP A 105 -9.94 -3.11 3.57
C ASP A 105 -9.26 -4.18 4.43
N ARG A 106 -8.50 -5.10 3.82
CA ARG A 106 -7.77 -6.13 4.55
C ARG A 106 -6.74 -5.56 5.53
N VAL A 107 -5.95 -4.56 5.12
CA VAL A 107 -4.97 -3.92 6.00
C VAL A 107 -5.65 -3.13 7.12
N MET A 108 -6.84 -2.55 6.86
CA MET A 108 -7.63 -1.91 7.90
C MET A 108 -8.13 -2.93 8.94
N ASP A 109 -8.56 -4.11 8.51
CA ASP A 109 -8.93 -5.20 9.43
C ASP A 109 -7.74 -5.63 10.30
N LEU A 110 -6.55 -5.70 9.72
CA LEU A 110 -5.31 -5.97 10.46
C LEU A 110 -5.03 -4.87 11.49
N ALA A 111 -5.19 -3.59 11.12
CA ALA A 111 -5.03 -2.48 12.06
C ALA A 111 -6.01 -2.56 13.24
N ASN A 112 -7.28 -2.84 12.94
CA ASN A 112 -8.33 -2.97 13.95
C ASN A 112 -8.10 -4.15 14.89
N ALA A 113 -7.53 -5.26 14.41
CA ALA A 113 -7.25 -6.45 15.22
C ALA A 113 -6.20 -6.22 16.32
N ILE A 114 -5.41 -5.15 16.22
CA ILE A 114 -4.35 -4.80 17.19
C ILE A 114 -4.59 -3.42 17.84
N THR A 115 -5.78 -2.85 17.66
CA THR A 115 -6.23 -1.64 18.36
C THR A 115 -7.05 -2.10 19.57
N ASP A 116 -6.47 -1.99 20.78
CA ASP A 116 -7.16 -2.28 22.05
C ASP A 116 -8.45 -1.46 22.23
#